data_AF-A0A0G2JAF3-F1
#
_entry.id   AF-A0A0G2JAF3-F1
#
_cell.length_a   1.000
_cell.length_b   1.000
_cell.length_c   1.000
_cell.angle_alpha   90.00
_cell.angle_beta   90.00
_cell.angle_gamma   90.00
#
_symmetry.space_group_name_H-M   'P 1'
#
loop_
_entity.id
_entity.type
_entity.pdbx_description
1 polymer ?
#
loop_
_entity_poly.entity_id
_entity_poly.type
_entity_poly.pdbx_seq_one_letter_code
_entity_poly.pdbx_strand_id
1 'polypeptide(L)'
;MGLDGVGPAEVIFKDKLFASEFSVIFLVVVRGQQCVMKVHHGRGPRRYYEPKDRELDIHILETTAYRRLKERGVCEQGIVPQFLGTMDKFDPMPCQPYLANFLNDEYPPSAIFLEYIPNLEMLHLHNYTQARMNNFLVGIRKIHKALVKHGDPKPRNMLIVKDDPERVVWIDFNRANTYDEHTITDREKVFLAEEEETVAGLKMCLPTFQKGDSNKRTYSTAHDEFHILHVMKLLAMIDEHPSMATHITTLEIGDVKKERDSGRADRLVEMAGLETCESADERVTRLLSRFLAFTAFVARCI
;
A
#
# COMPACT_ATOMS: atom_id res chain seq x y z
N MET A 1 -25.86 4.53 10.73
CA MET A 1 -25.78 5.67 11.67
C MET A 1 -24.42 6.32 11.48
N GLY A 2 -24.34 7.64 11.32
CA GLY A 2 -23.06 8.35 11.20
C GLY A 2 -22.43 8.59 12.59
N LEU A 3 -21.11 8.51 12.67
CA LEU A 3 -20.27 8.74 13.86
C LEU A 3 -19.50 10.05 13.72
N ASP A 4 -20.13 11.08 13.15
CA ASP A 4 -19.59 12.43 13.14
C ASP A 4 -19.90 13.16 14.44
N GLY A 5 -19.02 14.08 14.84
CA GLY A 5 -19.16 14.86 16.08
C GLY A 5 -19.11 13.98 17.34
N VAL A 6 -18.31 12.92 17.32
CA VAL A 6 -18.05 12.06 18.49
C VAL A 6 -17.06 12.76 19.41
N GLY A 7 -17.39 12.85 20.69
CA GLY A 7 -16.47 13.28 21.74
C GLY A 7 -15.63 12.12 22.28
N PRO A 8 -14.41 12.37 22.78
CA PRO A 8 -13.53 11.31 23.34
C PRO A 8 -14.19 10.46 24.42
N ALA A 9 -15.01 11.07 25.29
CA ALA A 9 -15.71 10.39 26.38
C ALA A 9 -16.82 9.43 25.90
N GLU A 10 -17.26 9.53 24.64
CA GLU A 10 -18.26 8.62 24.07
C GLU A 10 -17.64 7.29 23.58
N VAL A 11 -16.30 7.21 23.53
CA VAL A 11 -15.58 6.05 23.00
C VAL A 11 -15.32 5.03 24.09
N ILE A 12 -15.89 3.83 23.93
CA ILE A 12 -15.62 2.70 24.81
C ILE A 12 -14.64 1.75 24.12
N PHE A 13 -13.38 1.77 24.54
CA PHE A 13 -12.35 0.89 24.02
C PHE A 13 -12.59 -0.57 24.45
N LYS A 14 -12.40 -1.50 23.51
CA LYS A 14 -12.55 -2.95 23.74
C LYS A 14 -11.23 -3.68 23.58
N ASP A 15 -10.50 -3.39 22.52
CA ASP A 15 -9.22 -4.04 22.24
C ASP A 15 -8.32 -3.15 21.38
N LYS A 16 -7.02 -3.37 21.46
CA LYS A 16 -6.02 -2.76 20.56
C LYS A 16 -5.66 -3.77 19.48
N LEU A 17 -6.11 -3.51 18.26
CA LEU A 17 -5.93 -4.41 17.13
C LEU A 17 -4.53 -4.31 16.53
N PHE A 18 -4.00 -3.09 16.41
CA PHE A 18 -2.70 -2.86 15.76
C PHE A 18 -2.08 -1.52 16.20
N ALA A 19 -0.75 -1.41 16.09
CA ALA A 19 -0.05 -0.14 16.23
C ALA A 19 1.13 -0.07 15.26
N SER A 20 1.35 1.12 14.70
CA SER A 20 2.51 1.51 13.93
C SER A 20 3.07 2.84 14.43
N GLU A 21 4.16 3.31 13.81
CA GLU A 21 4.71 4.64 14.04
C GLU A 21 3.73 5.78 13.66
N PHE A 22 2.78 5.51 12.76
CA PHE A 22 1.89 6.54 12.23
C PHE A 22 0.48 6.52 12.83
N SER A 23 0.05 5.36 13.35
CA SER A 23 -1.32 5.18 13.81
C SER A 23 -1.49 4.03 14.78
N VAL A 24 -2.57 4.06 15.56
CA VAL A 24 -3.01 2.95 16.40
C VAL A 24 -4.46 2.60 16.05
N ILE A 25 -4.75 1.31 15.92
CA ILE A 25 -6.05 0.77 15.54
C ILE A 25 -6.67 0.06 16.74
N PHE A 26 -7.90 0.43 17.07
CA PHE A 26 -8.67 -0.12 18.18
C PHE A 26 -10.00 -0.69 17.70
N LEU A 27 -10.46 -1.71 18.41
CA LEU A 27 -11.86 -2.09 18.44
C LEU A 27 -12.56 -1.26 19.52
N VAL A 28 -13.62 -0.56 19.15
CA VAL A 28 -14.35 0.33 20.07
C VAL A 28 -15.86 0.14 19.93
N VAL A 29 -16.58 0.64 20.91
CA VAL A 29 -18.03 0.85 20.85
C VAL A 29 -18.30 2.34 21.02
N VAL A 30 -19.01 2.94 20.08
CA VAL A 30 -19.40 4.37 20.10
C VAL A 30 -20.89 4.45 19.85
N ARG A 31 -21.66 5.09 20.74
CA ARG A 31 -23.13 5.22 20.62
C ARG A 31 -23.84 3.86 20.37
N GLY A 32 -23.34 2.79 21.00
CA GLY A 32 -23.86 1.43 20.85
C GLY A 32 -23.41 0.68 19.57
N GLN A 33 -22.69 1.34 18.66
CA GLN A 33 -22.14 0.73 17.46
C GLN A 33 -20.71 0.22 17.71
N GLN A 34 -20.47 -1.08 17.50
CA GLN A 34 -19.12 -1.63 17.47
C GLN A 34 -18.44 -1.30 16.13
N CYS A 35 -17.23 -0.75 16.17
CA CYS A 35 -16.50 -0.30 15.00
C CYS A 35 -14.98 -0.31 15.21
N VAL A 36 -14.24 -0.14 14.12
CA VAL A 36 -12.79 0.11 14.15
C VAL A 36 -12.56 1.60 14.29
N MET A 37 -11.74 1.99 15.26
CA MET A 37 -11.21 3.35 15.39
C MET A 37 -9.72 3.33 15.06
N LYS A 38 -9.33 4.00 13.98
CA LYS A 38 -7.92 4.21 13.65
C LYS A 38 -7.54 5.65 13.99
N VAL A 39 -6.57 5.79 14.88
CA VAL A 39 -6.09 7.07 15.42
C VAL A 39 -4.75 7.40 14.80
N HIS A 40 -4.67 8.56 14.14
CA HIS A 40 -3.50 9.11 13.49
C HIS A 40 -2.82 10.14 14.40
N HIS A 41 -1.50 10.12 14.43
CA HIS A 41 -0.72 11.21 15.02
C HIS A 41 -1.04 12.53 14.30
N GLY A 42 -1.16 13.62 15.06
CA GLY A 42 -1.51 14.92 14.52
C GLY A 42 -0.41 15.46 13.60
N ARG A 43 -0.79 15.96 12.42
CA ARG A 43 0.15 16.64 11.55
C ARG A 43 0.15 18.15 11.82
N GLY A 44 1.35 18.70 11.91
CA GLY A 44 1.57 20.14 11.96
C GLY A 44 1.31 20.85 10.64
N PRO A 45 1.50 22.19 10.60
CA PRO A 45 1.42 22.96 9.38
C PRO A 45 2.45 22.47 8.34
N ARG A 46 2.16 22.74 7.06
CA ARG A 46 3.09 22.44 5.96
C ARG A 46 4.38 23.22 6.13
N ARG A 47 5.51 22.53 6.02
CA ARG A 47 6.85 23.10 6.08
C ARG A 47 7.25 23.63 4.70
N TYR A 48 8.14 24.64 4.68
CA TYR A 48 8.45 25.39 3.46
C TYR A 48 9.05 24.54 2.32
N TYR A 49 9.76 23.46 2.66
CA TYR A 49 10.40 22.54 1.71
C TYR A 49 9.48 21.43 1.22
N GLU A 50 8.28 21.31 1.79
CA GLU A 50 7.35 20.28 1.39
C GLU A 50 6.65 20.65 0.07
N PRO A 51 6.39 19.67 -0.80
CA PRO A 51 5.64 19.90 -2.04
C PRO A 51 4.32 20.58 -1.73
N LYS A 52 3.85 21.52 -2.56
CA LYS A 52 2.59 22.27 -2.34
C LYS A 52 1.37 21.63 -3.02
N ASP A 53 1.63 20.73 -3.96
CA ASP A 53 0.68 20.12 -4.90
C ASP A 53 0.07 18.81 -4.40
N ARG A 54 0.46 18.32 -3.20
CA ARG A 54 -0.11 17.11 -2.61
C ARG A 54 -0.48 17.26 -1.15
N GLU A 55 -1.53 16.58 -0.70
CA GLU A 55 -1.82 16.43 0.73
C GLU A 55 -0.82 15.47 1.39
N LEU A 56 -0.44 15.76 2.64
CA LEU A 56 0.56 15.04 3.43
C LEU A 56 0.00 14.57 4.78
N ASP A 57 -1.14 15.09 5.21
CA ASP A 57 -1.84 14.63 6.40
C ASP A 57 -2.54 13.30 6.13
N ILE A 58 -2.03 12.24 6.74
CA ILE A 58 -2.51 10.86 6.57
C ILE A 58 -4.01 10.74 6.90
N HIS A 59 -4.49 11.48 7.89
CA HIS A 59 -5.89 11.48 8.27
C HIS A 59 -6.74 12.15 7.19
N ILE A 60 -6.26 13.27 6.62
CA ILE A 60 -6.96 13.93 5.51
C ILE A 60 -6.96 13.05 4.26
N LEU A 61 -5.83 12.42 3.91
CA LEU A 61 -5.74 11.50 2.77
C LEU A 61 -6.75 10.36 2.90
N GLU A 62 -6.72 9.64 4.02
CA GLU A 62 -7.56 8.46 4.23
C GLU A 62 -9.04 8.82 4.35
N THR A 63 -9.38 9.89 5.09
CA THR A 63 -10.79 10.31 5.22
C THR A 63 -11.36 10.87 3.93
N THR A 64 -10.57 11.58 3.11
CA THR A 64 -11.00 12.07 1.80
C THR A 64 -11.28 10.91 0.85
N ALA A 65 -10.43 9.87 0.86
CA ALA A 65 -10.66 8.65 0.10
C ALA A 65 -11.94 7.95 0.53
N TYR A 66 -12.12 7.67 1.83
CA TYR A 66 -13.32 6.99 2.32
C TYR A 66 -14.62 7.77 2.10
N ARG A 67 -14.60 9.11 2.22
CA ARG A 67 -15.76 9.94 1.88
C ARG A 67 -16.14 9.79 0.41
N ARG A 68 -15.17 9.86 -0.51
CA ARG A 68 -15.41 9.67 -1.95
C ARG A 68 -15.88 8.26 -2.27
N LEU A 69 -15.30 7.24 -1.65
CA LEU A 69 -15.69 5.84 -1.84
C LEU A 69 -17.12 5.58 -1.37
N LYS A 70 -17.53 6.17 -0.24
CA LYS A 70 -18.92 6.13 0.24
C LYS A 70 -19.87 6.87 -0.71
N GLU A 71 -19.51 8.08 -1.13
CA GLU A 71 -20.31 8.88 -2.07
C GLU A 71 -20.56 8.13 -3.40
N ARG A 72 -19.56 7.37 -3.87
CA ARG A 72 -19.64 6.59 -5.11
C ARG A 72 -20.19 5.17 -4.93
N GLY A 73 -20.69 4.82 -3.75
CA GLY A 73 -21.33 3.54 -3.49
C GLY A 73 -20.36 2.35 -3.38
N VAL A 74 -19.05 2.59 -3.22
CA VAL A 74 -18.02 1.52 -3.17
C VAL A 74 -18.02 0.82 -1.82
N CYS A 75 -18.31 1.56 -0.74
CA CYS A 75 -18.47 1.01 0.60
C CYS A 75 -19.61 -0.01 0.64
N GLU A 76 -20.79 0.33 0.10
CA GLU A 76 -22.01 -0.47 0.08
C GLU A 76 -21.85 -1.79 -0.68
N GLN A 77 -20.87 -1.86 -1.60
CA GLN A 77 -20.52 -3.07 -2.33
C GLN A 77 -19.61 -4.02 -1.54
N GLY A 78 -19.18 -3.64 -0.33
CA GLY A 78 -18.32 -4.46 0.54
C GLY A 78 -16.87 -4.56 0.07
N ILE A 79 -16.45 -3.73 -0.89
CA ILE A 79 -15.08 -3.72 -1.45
C ILE A 79 -14.11 -3.05 -0.48
N VAL A 80 -14.59 -2.06 0.25
CA VAL A 80 -13.90 -1.37 1.35
C VAL A 80 -14.84 -1.35 2.56
N PRO A 81 -14.33 -1.21 3.79
CA PRO A 81 -15.17 -1.06 4.99
C PRO A 81 -16.13 0.13 4.89
N GLN A 82 -17.31 0.06 5.54
CA GLN A 82 -18.17 1.25 5.66
C GLN A 82 -17.43 2.39 6.36
N PHE A 83 -17.53 3.60 5.79
CA PHE A 83 -17.10 4.83 6.45
C PHE A 83 -18.19 5.33 7.41
N LEU A 84 -17.88 5.31 8.71
CA LEU A 84 -18.83 5.64 9.77
C LEU A 84 -18.73 7.11 10.20
N GLY A 85 -17.53 7.69 10.27
CA GLY A 85 -17.35 9.10 10.63
C GLY A 85 -15.92 9.42 11.04
N THR A 86 -15.71 10.64 11.54
CA THR A 86 -14.39 11.12 12.01
C THR A 86 -14.48 11.85 13.35
N MET A 87 -13.33 11.91 14.04
CA MET A 87 -13.10 12.76 15.20
C MET A 87 -11.77 13.51 14.99
N ASP A 88 -11.85 14.80 14.72
CA ASP A 88 -10.70 15.59 14.29
C ASP A 88 -10.05 16.33 15.47
N LYS A 89 -8.71 16.30 15.54
CA LYS A 89 -7.86 17.08 16.45
C LYS A 89 -8.37 17.12 17.90
N PHE A 90 -8.64 15.96 18.46
CA PHE A 90 -9.26 15.82 19.77
C PHE A 90 -8.22 15.70 20.90
N ASP A 91 -8.62 16.03 22.13
CA ASP A 91 -7.80 15.81 23.32
C ASP A 91 -7.76 14.30 23.67
N PRO A 92 -6.59 13.64 23.66
CA PRO A 92 -6.48 12.22 24.01
C PRO A 92 -6.49 11.94 25.52
N MET A 93 -6.46 12.96 26.39
CA MET A 93 -6.43 12.81 27.85
C MET A 93 -7.65 12.06 28.43
N PRO A 94 -8.90 12.23 27.96
CA PRO A 94 -10.03 11.47 28.47
C PRO A 94 -10.00 9.98 28.11
N CYS A 95 -9.18 9.58 27.12
CA CYS A 95 -9.12 8.21 26.59
C CYS A 95 -7.99 7.37 27.22
N GLN A 96 -7.49 7.74 28.39
CA GLN A 96 -6.44 6.99 29.06
C GLN A 96 -6.95 5.64 29.61
N PRO A 97 -6.12 4.58 29.61
CA PRO A 97 -4.72 4.54 29.19
C PRO A 97 -4.51 4.30 27.68
N TYR A 98 -5.58 4.12 26.90
CA TYR A 98 -5.49 3.65 25.52
C TYR A 98 -4.73 4.60 24.58
N LEU A 99 -4.88 5.90 24.79
CA LEU A 99 -4.24 6.93 23.96
C LEU A 99 -3.01 7.58 24.63
N ALA A 100 -2.34 6.90 25.56
CA ALA A 100 -1.16 7.41 26.25
C ALA A 100 -0.05 7.89 25.28
N ASN A 101 0.15 7.16 24.17
CA ASN A 101 1.18 7.46 23.19
C ASN A 101 0.95 8.77 22.41
N PHE A 102 -0.24 9.37 22.49
CA PHE A 102 -0.58 10.61 21.80
C PHE A 102 -0.52 11.84 22.71
N LEU A 103 -0.32 11.66 24.03
CA LEU A 103 -0.31 12.77 25.00
C LEU A 103 0.84 13.76 24.78
N ASN A 104 1.95 13.26 24.24
CA ASN A 104 3.17 14.05 24.01
C ASN A 104 3.32 14.51 22.56
N ASP A 105 2.32 14.26 21.71
CA ASP A 105 2.34 14.76 20.35
C ASP A 105 2.29 16.29 20.35
N GLU A 106 3.10 16.90 19.50
CA GLU A 106 3.07 18.36 19.29
C GLU A 106 1.71 18.83 18.75
N TYR A 107 1.02 17.96 18.00
CA TYR A 107 -0.27 18.25 17.37
C TYR A 107 -1.31 17.21 17.77
N PRO A 108 -2.56 17.61 18.07
CA PRO A 108 -3.59 16.68 18.50
C PRO A 108 -3.91 15.58 17.47
N PRO A 109 -4.14 14.34 17.92
CA PRO A 109 -4.48 13.23 17.04
C PRO A 109 -5.85 13.41 16.39
N SER A 110 -6.09 12.67 15.31
CA SER A 110 -7.40 12.57 14.66
C SER A 110 -7.74 11.12 14.41
N ALA A 111 -9.03 10.78 14.39
CA ALA A 111 -9.50 9.40 14.25
C ALA A 111 -10.53 9.24 13.15
N ILE A 112 -10.45 8.11 12.46
CA ILE A 112 -11.45 7.64 11.51
C ILE A 112 -12.15 6.41 12.08
N PHE A 113 -13.48 6.36 11.95
CA PHE A 113 -14.31 5.24 12.34
C PHE A 113 -14.75 4.44 11.10
N LEU A 114 -14.43 3.15 11.09
CA LEU A 114 -14.71 2.22 9.99
C LEU A 114 -15.51 1.01 10.50
N GLU A 115 -16.21 0.35 9.59
CA GLU A 115 -16.85 -0.94 9.85
C GLU A 115 -15.87 -1.94 10.47
N TYR A 116 -16.30 -2.60 11.55
CA TYR A 116 -15.61 -3.78 12.04
C TYR A 116 -16.12 -5.01 11.29
N ILE A 117 -15.23 -5.65 10.53
CA ILE A 117 -15.51 -6.89 9.80
C ILE A 117 -14.85 -8.04 10.55
N PRO A 118 -15.62 -9.00 11.11
CA PRO A 118 -15.05 -10.15 11.81
C PRO A 118 -14.33 -11.10 10.83
N ASN A 119 -13.38 -11.87 11.36
CA ASN A 119 -12.69 -12.94 10.62
C ASN A 119 -11.94 -12.47 9.36
N LEU A 120 -11.44 -11.24 9.39
CA LEU A 120 -10.51 -10.73 8.38
C LEU A 120 -9.14 -11.40 8.51
N GLU A 121 -8.59 -11.84 7.39
CA GLU A 121 -7.22 -12.36 7.28
C GLU A 121 -6.51 -11.67 6.11
N MET A 122 -5.21 -11.43 6.26
CA MET A 122 -4.38 -10.90 5.19
C MET A 122 -4.25 -11.92 4.05
N LEU A 123 -4.19 -11.45 2.80
CA LEU A 123 -3.90 -12.32 1.68
C LEU A 123 -2.48 -12.91 1.80
N HIS A 124 -2.43 -14.23 1.74
CA HIS A 124 -1.22 -15.05 1.78
C HIS A 124 -1.31 -16.16 0.71
N LEU A 125 -0.17 -16.63 0.20
CA LEU A 125 -0.03 -17.85 -0.62
C LEU A 125 -0.86 -19.06 -0.12
N HIS A 126 -0.96 -19.32 1.20
CA HIS A 126 -1.74 -20.47 1.69
C HIS A 126 -3.25 -20.28 1.56
N ASN A 127 -3.73 -19.03 1.58
CA ASN A 127 -5.14 -18.67 1.45
C ASN A 127 -5.45 -18.03 0.07
N TYR A 128 -4.48 -18.06 -0.83
CA TYR A 128 -4.61 -17.54 -2.19
C TYR A 128 -5.58 -18.39 -3.01
N THR A 129 -6.47 -17.73 -3.75
CA THR A 129 -7.21 -18.36 -4.84
C THR A 129 -7.28 -17.41 -6.04
N GLN A 130 -7.45 -17.98 -7.23
CA GLN A 130 -7.61 -17.19 -8.45
C GLN A 130 -8.86 -16.29 -8.39
N ALA A 131 -9.94 -16.78 -7.76
CA ALA A 131 -11.18 -16.04 -7.56
C ALA A 131 -10.95 -14.79 -6.67
N ARG A 132 -10.24 -14.94 -5.54
CA ARG A 132 -9.90 -13.82 -4.66
C ARG A 132 -9.10 -12.74 -5.37
N MET A 133 -8.08 -13.11 -6.15
CA MET A 133 -7.32 -12.13 -6.93
C MET A 133 -8.15 -11.46 -8.02
N ASN A 134 -9.06 -12.18 -8.67
CA ASN A 134 -9.99 -11.57 -9.61
C ASN A 134 -10.88 -10.54 -8.90
N ASN A 135 -11.33 -10.84 -7.69
CA ASN A 135 -12.14 -9.91 -6.90
C ASN A 135 -11.32 -8.71 -6.42
N PHE A 136 -10.04 -8.86 -6.08
CA PHE A 136 -9.16 -7.72 -5.79
C PHE A 136 -9.00 -6.82 -7.01
N LEU A 137 -8.80 -7.39 -8.20
CA LEU A 137 -8.75 -6.64 -9.46
C LEU A 137 -10.06 -5.90 -9.78
N VAL A 138 -11.21 -6.54 -9.56
CA VAL A 138 -12.51 -5.87 -9.68
C VAL A 138 -12.64 -4.75 -8.66
N GLY A 139 -12.18 -4.97 -7.43
CA GLY A 139 -12.18 -3.99 -6.35
C GLY A 139 -11.36 -2.75 -6.69
N ILE A 140 -10.11 -2.91 -7.11
CA ILE A 140 -9.23 -1.77 -7.43
C ILE A 140 -9.78 -0.96 -8.61
N ARG A 141 -10.34 -1.61 -9.63
CA ARG A 141 -11.03 -0.95 -10.75
C ARG A 141 -12.22 -0.10 -10.29
N LYS A 142 -12.99 -0.58 -9.31
CA LYS A 142 -14.13 0.16 -8.76
C LYS A 142 -13.68 1.34 -7.90
N ILE A 143 -12.59 1.18 -7.15
CA ILE A 143 -11.92 2.25 -6.42
C ILE A 143 -11.43 3.34 -7.40
N HIS A 144 -10.78 2.95 -8.51
CA HIS A 144 -10.33 3.88 -9.55
C HIS A 144 -11.48 4.59 -10.28
N LYS A 145 -12.59 3.88 -10.53
CA LYS A 145 -13.82 4.50 -11.09
C LYS A 145 -14.43 5.54 -10.15
N ALA A 146 -14.19 5.45 -8.85
CA ALA A 146 -14.54 6.48 -7.88
C ALA A 146 -13.54 7.65 -7.86
N LEU A 147 -12.55 7.64 -8.75
CA LEU A 147 -11.45 8.61 -8.85
C LEU A 147 -10.58 8.65 -7.59
N VAL A 148 -10.32 7.46 -7.01
CA VAL A 148 -9.42 7.28 -5.89
C VAL A 148 -8.30 6.35 -6.32
N LYS A 149 -7.04 6.79 -6.24
CA LYS A 149 -5.86 5.92 -6.27
C LYS A 149 -5.57 5.46 -4.85
N HIS A 150 -5.32 4.17 -4.63
CA HIS A 150 -5.03 3.62 -3.30
C HIS A 150 -3.64 4.06 -2.79
N GLY A 151 -2.63 4.06 -3.66
CA GLY A 151 -1.26 4.48 -3.36
C GLY A 151 -0.36 3.43 -2.73
N ASP A 152 -0.89 2.29 -2.30
CA ASP A 152 -0.16 1.21 -1.63
C ASP A 152 -0.84 -0.16 -1.81
N PRO A 153 -0.97 -0.66 -3.05
CA PRO A 153 -1.71 -1.89 -3.36
C PRO A 153 -0.92 -3.17 -2.99
N LYS A 154 -0.37 -3.21 -1.78
CA LYS A 154 0.43 -4.33 -1.27
C LYS A 154 -0.46 -5.38 -0.60
N PRO A 155 -0.06 -6.67 -0.57
CA PRO A 155 -0.86 -7.74 0.04
C PRO A 155 -1.32 -7.48 1.49
N ARG A 156 -0.59 -6.67 2.27
CA ARG A 156 -1.02 -6.27 3.62
C ARG A 156 -2.32 -5.48 3.69
N ASN A 157 -2.68 -4.81 2.59
CA ASN A 157 -3.87 -4.00 2.46
C ASN A 157 -4.99 -4.75 1.71
N MET A 158 -4.73 -6.02 1.34
CA MET A 158 -5.63 -6.93 0.66
C MET A 158 -6.11 -7.99 1.65
N LEU A 159 -7.32 -7.83 2.17
CA LEU A 159 -7.88 -8.75 3.16
C LEU A 159 -8.94 -9.67 2.56
N ILE A 160 -9.06 -10.85 3.14
CA ILE A 160 -10.09 -11.83 2.83
C ILE A 160 -10.97 -12.03 4.07
N VAL A 161 -12.22 -12.44 3.87
CA VAL A 161 -13.07 -12.88 4.98
C VAL A 161 -12.99 -14.41 5.04
N LYS A 162 -12.51 -14.97 6.16
CA LYS A 162 -12.22 -16.41 6.26
C LYS A 162 -13.42 -17.30 5.93
N ASP A 163 -14.61 -16.87 6.36
CA ASP A 163 -15.85 -17.63 6.21
C ASP A 163 -16.59 -17.32 4.89
N ASP A 164 -16.05 -16.42 4.07
CA ASP A 164 -16.58 -16.07 2.77
C ASP A 164 -15.47 -16.21 1.71
N PRO A 165 -15.47 -17.30 0.92
CA PRO A 165 -14.37 -17.61 0.02
C PRO A 165 -14.15 -16.54 -1.06
N GLU A 166 -15.16 -15.73 -1.37
CA GLU A 166 -15.11 -14.75 -2.45
C GLU A 166 -15.03 -13.30 -1.95
N ARG A 167 -15.44 -13.01 -0.71
CA ARG A 167 -15.35 -11.64 -0.18
C ARG A 167 -13.90 -11.24 0.10
N VAL A 168 -13.50 -10.18 -0.59
CA VAL A 168 -12.23 -9.49 -0.41
C VAL A 168 -12.46 -8.04 -0.03
N VAL A 169 -11.54 -7.46 0.72
CA VAL A 169 -11.65 -6.11 1.27
C VAL A 169 -10.32 -5.38 1.10
N TRP A 170 -10.38 -4.17 0.54
CA TRP A 170 -9.27 -3.23 0.49
C TRP A 170 -9.30 -2.31 1.70
N ILE A 171 -8.15 -2.11 2.34
CA ILE A 171 -8.00 -1.25 3.53
C ILE A 171 -6.78 -0.33 3.41
N ASP A 172 -6.65 0.61 4.34
CA ASP A 172 -5.47 1.48 4.51
C ASP A 172 -5.25 2.46 3.34
N PHE A 173 -6.08 3.50 3.29
CA PHE A 173 -6.00 4.56 2.28
C PHE A 173 -5.12 5.74 2.73
N ASN A 174 -4.15 5.51 3.62
CA ASN A 174 -3.26 6.54 4.16
C ASN A 174 -2.31 7.18 3.13
N ARG A 175 -2.18 6.57 1.94
CA ARG A 175 -1.39 7.06 0.79
C ARG A 175 -2.25 7.37 -0.43
N ALA A 176 -3.57 7.43 -0.24
CA ALA A 176 -4.49 7.59 -1.34
C ALA A 176 -4.38 8.96 -2.00
N ASN A 177 -4.69 9.03 -3.29
CA ASN A 177 -4.94 10.30 -3.98
C ASN A 177 -6.38 10.28 -4.47
N THR A 178 -7.16 11.29 -4.08
CA THR A 178 -8.53 11.48 -4.57
C THR A 178 -8.52 12.57 -5.63
N TYR A 179 -8.91 12.24 -6.84
CA TYR A 179 -8.95 13.15 -7.97
C TYR A 179 -10.33 13.77 -8.14
N ASP A 180 -10.34 15.00 -8.62
CA ASP A 180 -11.56 15.71 -8.97
C ASP A 180 -11.99 15.36 -10.41
N GLU A 181 -13.28 15.09 -10.59
CA GLU A 181 -13.83 14.57 -11.85
C GLU A 181 -13.68 15.55 -13.01
N HIS A 182 -13.68 16.85 -12.71
CA HIS A 182 -13.63 17.91 -13.71
C HIS A 182 -12.21 18.35 -14.04
N THR A 183 -11.24 18.01 -13.18
CA THR A 183 -9.85 18.49 -13.30
C THR A 183 -8.81 17.38 -13.37
N ILE A 184 -9.21 16.10 -13.31
CA ILE A 184 -8.28 14.97 -13.45
C ILE A 184 -7.49 15.04 -14.76
N THR A 185 -6.17 15.04 -14.62
CA THR A 185 -5.23 15.12 -15.72
C THR A 185 -4.98 13.75 -16.35
N ASP A 186 -4.48 13.73 -17.59
CA ASP A 186 -4.11 12.46 -18.23
C ASP A 186 -2.97 11.73 -17.49
N ARG A 187 -2.07 12.49 -16.84
CA ARG A 187 -1.04 11.93 -15.98
C ARG A 187 -1.62 11.19 -14.77
N GLU A 188 -2.66 11.74 -14.14
CA GLU A 188 -3.31 11.09 -13.00
C GLU A 188 -4.11 9.85 -13.43
N LYS A 189 -4.69 9.85 -14.64
CA LYS A 189 -5.29 8.64 -15.22
C LYS A 189 -4.24 7.54 -15.44
N VAL A 190 -3.04 7.90 -15.89
CA VAL A 190 -1.91 6.95 -16.00
C VAL A 190 -1.57 6.37 -14.63
N PHE A 191 -1.54 7.17 -13.56
CA PHE A 191 -1.27 6.67 -12.21
C PHE A 191 -2.31 5.66 -11.70
N LEU A 192 -3.58 5.78 -12.12
CA LEU A 192 -4.61 4.77 -11.85
C LEU A 192 -4.33 3.48 -12.64
N ALA A 193 -4.01 3.60 -13.93
CA ALA A 193 -3.69 2.45 -14.78
C ALA A 193 -2.46 1.68 -14.26
N GLU A 194 -1.38 2.37 -13.90
CA GLU A 194 -0.16 1.76 -13.32
C GLU A 194 -0.46 0.99 -12.01
N GLU A 195 -1.36 1.50 -11.18
CA GLU A 195 -1.79 0.81 -9.96
C GLU A 195 -2.59 -0.46 -10.28
N GLU A 196 -3.48 -0.42 -11.28
CA GLU A 196 -4.19 -1.62 -11.74
C GLU A 196 -3.22 -2.67 -12.29
N GLU A 197 -2.25 -2.26 -13.11
CA GLU A 197 -1.21 -3.14 -13.65
C GLU A 197 -0.34 -3.75 -12.55
N THR A 198 -0.13 -3.04 -11.46
CA THR A 198 0.58 -3.55 -10.29
C THR A 198 -0.18 -4.70 -9.65
N VAL A 199 -1.49 -4.55 -9.45
CA VAL A 199 -2.37 -5.62 -8.93
C VAL A 199 -2.48 -6.78 -9.92
N ALA A 200 -2.50 -6.51 -11.23
CA ALA A 200 -2.51 -7.54 -12.26
C ALA A 200 -1.21 -8.35 -12.27
N GLY A 201 -0.06 -7.69 -12.08
CA GLY A 201 1.23 -8.35 -11.91
C GLY A 201 1.24 -9.31 -10.71
N LEU A 202 0.70 -8.90 -9.56
CA LEU A 202 0.56 -9.78 -8.39
C LEU A 202 -0.24 -11.05 -8.72
N LYS A 203 -1.34 -10.93 -9.47
CA LYS A 203 -2.14 -12.09 -9.90
C LYS A 203 -1.32 -13.09 -10.74
N MET A 204 -0.40 -12.61 -11.57
CA MET A 204 0.43 -13.46 -12.42
C MET A 204 1.53 -14.19 -11.64
N CYS A 205 2.10 -13.54 -10.62
CA CYS A 205 3.22 -14.10 -9.85
C CYS A 205 2.78 -15.04 -8.72
N LEU A 206 1.67 -14.76 -8.04
CA LEU A 206 1.25 -15.57 -6.87
C LEU A 206 1.08 -17.08 -7.17
N PRO A 207 0.54 -17.52 -8.32
CA PRO A 207 0.49 -18.94 -8.68
C PRO A 207 1.85 -19.60 -8.86
N THR A 208 2.86 -18.88 -9.35
CA THR A 208 4.21 -19.44 -9.56
C THR A 208 4.89 -19.67 -8.22
N PHE A 209 4.71 -18.77 -7.26
CA PHE A 209 5.18 -18.94 -5.88
C PHE A 209 4.47 -20.07 -5.14
N GLN A 210 3.17 -20.29 -5.38
CA GLN A 210 2.43 -21.39 -4.75
C GLN A 210 2.88 -22.77 -5.25
N LYS A 211 3.39 -22.86 -6.50
CA LYS A 211 3.90 -24.09 -7.11
C LYS A 211 5.38 -24.35 -6.84
N GLY A 212 6.13 -23.34 -6.40
CA GLY A 212 7.54 -23.44 -6.00
C GLY A 212 7.68 -24.13 -4.64
N ASP A 213 8.59 -25.10 -4.58
CA ASP A 213 8.75 -26.08 -3.51
C ASP A 213 8.86 -25.51 -2.08
N SER A 214 8.40 -26.36 -1.16
CA SER A 214 8.27 -26.32 0.29
C SER A 214 9.50 -25.95 1.14
N ASN A 215 10.43 -25.14 0.62
CA ASN A 215 11.57 -24.63 1.38
C ASN A 215 11.36 -23.18 1.84
N LYS A 216 10.68 -23.05 2.99
CA LYS A 216 10.69 -21.92 3.94
C LYS A 216 11.30 -20.62 3.40
N ARG A 217 10.50 -19.78 2.74
CA ARG A 217 10.79 -18.34 2.65
C ARG A 217 9.56 -17.55 3.06
N THR A 218 9.70 -16.89 4.20
CA THR A 218 8.73 -15.96 4.77
C THR A 218 8.48 -14.80 3.81
N TYR A 219 7.25 -14.29 3.76
CA TYR A 219 6.76 -13.16 2.95
C TYR A 219 7.61 -11.87 2.97
N SER A 220 8.65 -11.76 3.79
CA SER A 220 9.59 -10.64 3.71
C SER A 220 10.27 -10.57 2.34
N THR A 221 10.48 -11.70 1.65
CA THR A 221 11.03 -11.72 0.28
C THR A 221 10.04 -11.26 -0.78
N ALA A 222 8.73 -11.31 -0.55
CA ALA A 222 7.75 -10.76 -1.49
C ALA A 222 7.80 -9.22 -1.56
N HIS A 223 8.26 -8.57 -0.47
CA HIS A 223 8.51 -7.14 -0.44
C HIS A 223 9.74 -6.77 -1.28
N ASP A 224 10.79 -7.60 -1.25
CA ASP A 224 11.98 -7.48 -2.10
C ASP A 224 11.65 -7.87 -3.57
N GLU A 225 10.73 -8.81 -3.80
CA GLU A 225 10.28 -9.23 -5.13
C GLU A 225 9.33 -8.24 -5.82
N PHE A 226 8.72 -7.31 -5.09
CA PHE A 226 7.99 -6.19 -5.68
C PHE A 226 8.92 -5.22 -6.42
N HIS A 227 10.17 -5.08 -5.92
CA HIS A 227 11.25 -4.43 -6.66
C HIS A 227 11.67 -5.27 -7.87
N ILE A 228 11.72 -6.60 -7.76
CA ILE A 228 12.00 -7.51 -8.88
C ILE A 228 10.92 -7.41 -9.98
N LEU A 229 9.65 -7.24 -9.62
CA LEU A 229 8.55 -7.04 -10.58
C LEU A 229 8.66 -5.69 -11.30
N HIS A 230 9.04 -4.62 -10.60
CA HIS A 230 9.36 -3.33 -11.24
C HIS A 230 10.55 -3.47 -12.19
N VAL A 231 11.63 -4.11 -11.75
CA VAL A 231 12.83 -4.37 -12.58
C VAL A 231 12.49 -5.24 -13.80
N MET A 232 11.64 -6.26 -13.66
CA MET A 232 11.21 -7.10 -14.78
C MET A 232 10.29 -6.37 -15.77
N LYS A 233 9.42 -5.47 -15.28
CA LYS A 233 8.60 -4.60 -16.15
C LYS A 233 9.47 -3.57 -16.88
N LEU A 234 10.44 -2.97 -16.19
CA LEU A 234 11.42 -2.06 -16.79
C LEU A 234 12.24 -2.75 -17.89
N LEU A 235 12.68 -3.99 -17.66
CA LEU A 235 13.36 -4.79 -18.67
C LEU A 235 12.47 -5.10 -19.88
N ALA A 236 11.18 -5.43 -19.67
CA ALA A 236 10.23 -5.67 -20.75
C ALA A 236 9.90 -4.40 -21.56
N MET A 237 9.77 -3.24 -20.89
CA MET A 237 9.54 -1.95 -21.55
C MET A 237 10.75 -1.44 -22.34
N ILE A 238 11.97 -1.73 -21.84
CA ILE A 238 13.23 -1.45 -22.57
C ILE A 238 13.33 -2.30 -23.84
N ASP A 239 12.89 -3.56 -23.77
CA ASP A 239 12.90 -4.49 -24.92
C ASP A 239 11.91 -4.07 -26.03
N GLU A 240 10.77 -3.48 -25.66
CA GLU A 240 9.75 -3.03 -26.62
C GLU A 240 10.03 -1.62 -27.21
N HIS A 241 10.73 -0.75 -26.48
CA HIS A 241 11.00 0.63 -26.91
C HIS A 241 12.43 1.12 -26.57
N PRO A 242 13.42 0.85 -27.46
CA PRO A 242 14.83 1.14 -27.20
C PRO A 242 15.17 2.63 -26.95
N SER A 243 14.33 3.56 -27.44
CA SER A 243 14.54 5.00 -27.29
C SER A 243 14.15 5.55 -25.90
N MET A 244 13.39 4.79 -25.11
CA MET A 244 12.98 5.16 -23.75
C MET A 244 14.06 4.88 -22.71
N ALA A 245 15.03 4.00 -23.03
CA ALA A 245 16.10 3.56 -22.13
C ALA A 245 16.98 4.72 -21.63
N THR A 246 17.23 5.74 -22.44
CA THR A 246 18.05 6.91 -22.07
C THR A 246 17.35 7.87 -21.11
N HIS A 247 16.01 7.97 -21.16
CA HIS A 247 15.23 8.82 -20.25
C HIS A 247 15.08 8.18 -18.86
N ILE A 248 15.00 6.85 -18.81
CA ILE A 248 14.80 6.06 -17.59
C ILE A 248 16.08 5.96 -16.73
N THR A 249 17.27 5.90 -17.33
CA THR A 249 18.57 5.94 -16.61
C THR A 249 18.71 7.14 -15.66
N THR A 250 17.98 8.22 -15.94
CA THR A 250 18.01 9.45 -15.14
C THR A 250 16.92 9.45 -14.05
N LEU A 251 15.82 8.72 -14.26
CA LEU A 251 14.68 8.62 -13.33
C LEU A 251 14.98 7.67 -12.15
N GLU A 252 15.76 6.61 -12.37
CA GLU A 252 15.97 5.57 -11.35
C GLU A 252 17.04 5.90 -10.29
N ILE A 253 18.11 6.62 -10.64
CA ILE A 253 19.20 6.92 -9.69
C ILE A 253 18.77 7.98 -8.65
N GLY A 254 17.93 8.92 -9.05
CA GLY A 254 17.44 10.00 -8.18
C GLY A 254 16.40 9.56 -7.17
N ASP A 255 15.56 8.58 -7.53
CA ASP A 255 14.48 8.11 -6.67
C ASP A 255 14.89 6.94 -5.75
N VAL A 256 15.87 6.11 -6.15
CA VAL A 256 16.50 5.12 -5.26
C VAL A 256 17.30 5.80 -4.13
N LYS A 257 17.93 6.96 -4.41
CA LYS A 257 18.64 7.74 -3.38
C LYS A 257 17.73 8.49 -2.40
N LYS A 258 16.43 8.61 -2.69
CA LYS A 258 15.44 9.24 -1.79
C LYS A 258 14.91 8.29 -0.72
N GLU A 259 15.07 6.97 -0.87
CA GLU A 259 14.77 6.04 0.21
C GLU A 259 15.87 6.12 1.28
N ARG A 260 15.44 6.27 2.54
CA ARG A 260 16.24 6.58 3.74
C ARG A 260 17.24 5.49 4.17
N ASP A 261 17.62 4.59 3.26
CA ASP A 261 18.52 3.47 3.50
C ASP A 261 19.56 3.37 2.38
N SER A 262 20.25 4.49 2.12
CA SER A 262 21.32 4.60 1.13
C SER A 262 22.37 3.49 1.29
N GLY A 263 22.64 3.08 2.53
CA GLY A 263 23.57 1.99 2.82
C GLY A 263 23.13 0.61 2.33
N ARG A 264 21.85 0.38 2.02
CA ARG A 264 21.36 -0.92 1.53
C ARG A 264 21.37 -1.00 -0.01
N ALA A 265 21.08 0.13 -0.67
CA ALA A 265 21.30 0.29 -2.10
C ALA A 265 22.79 0.23 -2.45
N ASP A 266 23.64 0.93 -1.67
CA ASP A 266 25.09 0.92 -1.87
C ASP A 266 25.68 -0.48 -1.63
N ARG A 267 25.19 -1.22 -0.62
CA ARG A 267 25.60 -2.62 -0.40
C ARG A 267 25.15 -3.59 -1.49
N LEU A 268 24.01 -3.36 -2.15
CA LEU A 268 23.58 -4.16 -3.30
C LEU A 268 24.45 -3.89 -4.54
N VAL A 269 24.88 -2.64 -4.73
CA VAL A 269 25.84 -2.23 -5.78
C VAL A 269 27.23 -2.83 -5.51
N GLU A 270 27.68 -2.81 -4.26
CA GLU A 270 28.97 -3.32 -3.81
C GLU A 270 29.02 -4.87 -3.80
N MET A 271 27.96 -5.55 -3.33
CA MET A 271 27.82 -7.01 -3.42
C MET A 271 27.69 -7.52 -4.86
N ALA A 272 27.14 -6.71 -5.78
CA ALA A 272 27.10 -7.02 -7.20
C ALA A 272 28.45 -6.79 -7.90
N GLY A 273 29.44 -6.20 -7.22
CA GLY A 273 30.77 -5.90 -7.75
C GLY A 273 30.74 -4.81 -8.84
N LEU A 274 29.78 -3.89 -8.77
CA LEU A 274 29.62 -2.82 -9.76
C LEU A 274 30.48 -1.61 -9.37
N GLU A 275 31.71 -1.56 -9.85
CA GLU A 275 32.45 -0.28 -9.89
C GLU A 275 31.84 0.61 -10.97
N THR A 276 31.50 1.84 -10.58
CA THR A 276 31.05 2.91 -11.48
C THR A 276 32.23 3.37 -12.35
N CYS A 277 32.25 3.04 -13.65
CA CYS A 277 33.01 3.84 -14.63
C CYS A 277 32.66 3.53 -16.10
N GLU A 278 32.93 4.56 -16.92
CA GLU A 278 32.61 4.81 -18.32
C GLU A 278 33.28 3.84 -19.30
N SER A 279 32.52 2.85 -19.80
CA SER A 279 32.56 2.34 -21.18
C SER A 279 31.93 0.95 -21.20
N ALA A 280 30.82 0.86 -21.93
CA ALA A 280 30.10 -0.37 -22.17
C ALA A 280 30.84 -1.18 -23.25
N ASP A 281 31.23 -2.43 -22.94
CA ASP A 281 30.99 -3.56 -23.87
C ASP A 281 31.33 -4.96 -23.31
N GLU A 282 31.99 -5.09 -22.15
CA GLU A 282 32.25 -6.42 -21.58
C GLU A 282 31.25 -6.86 -20.50
N ARG A 283 30.39 -5.93 -20.05
CA ARG A 283 29.44 -6.15 -18.94
C ARG A 283 28.14 -6.83 -19.38
N VAL A 284 27.72 -6.66 -20.63
CA VAL A 284 26.50 -7.29 -21.19
C VAL A 284 26.73 -8.80 -21.37
N THR A 285 27.90 -9.21 -21.85
CA THR A 285 28.27 -10.63 -22.01
C THR A 285 28.43 -11.35 -20.67
N ARG A 286 28.86 -10.65 -19.60
CA ARG A 286 28.90 -11.16 -18.22
C ARG A 286 27.51 -11.25 -17.56
N LEU A 287 26.59 -10.35 -17.90
CA LEU A 287 25.20 -10.40 -17.43
C LEU A 287 24.43 -11.58 -18.06
N LEU A 288 24.59 -11.78 -19.38
CA LEU A 288 24.00 -12.90 -20.12
C LEU A 288 24.55 -14.26 -19.69
N SER A 289 25.84 -14.35 -19.36
CA SER A 289 26.44 -15.59 -18.83
C SER A 289 26.03 -15.91 -17.39
N ARG A 290 25.69 -14.91 -16.57
CA ARG A 290 25.06 -15.13 -15.24
C ARG A 290 23.58 -15.51 -15.34
N PHE A 291 22.85 -15.00 -16.34
CA PHE A 291 21.48 -15.41 -16.64
C PHE A 291 21.42 -16.87 -17.11
N LEU A 292 22.38 -17.32 -17.94
CA LEU A 292 22.56 -18.73 -18.33
C LEU A 292 23.05 -19.63 -17.18
N ALA A 293 23.89 -19.12 -16.27
CA ALA A 293 24.29 -19.85 -15.08
C ALA A 293 23.14 -20.00 -14.07
N PHE A 294 22.23 -19.03 -13.99
CA PHE A 294 21.04 -19.09 -13.14
C PHE A 294 19.99 -20.06 -13.70
N THR A 295 19.77 -20.10 -15.02
CA THR A 295 18.92 -21.13 -15.65
C THR A 295 19.53 -22.54 -15.56
N ALA A 296 20.86 -22.67 -15.64
CA ALA A 296 21.55 -23.95 -15.43
C ALA A 296 21.59 -24.39 -13.95
N PHE A 297 21.60 -23.47 -13.00
CA PHE A 297 21.48 -23.74 -11.56
C PHE A 297 20.06 -24.19 -11.20
N VAL A 298 19.04 -23.55 -11.77
CA VAL A 298 17.63 -23.95 -11.67
C VAL A 298 17.40 -25.34 -12.31
N ALA A 299 18.06 -25.66 -13.43
CA ALA A 299 17.98 -26.98 -14.06
C ALA A 299 18.74 -28.10 -13.32
N ARG A 300 19.68 -27.77 -12.43
CA ARG A 300 20.43 -28.73 -11.59
C ARG A 300 19.83 -28.95 -10.20
N CYS A 301 18.83 -28.16 -9.83
CA CYS A 301 18.11 -28.28 -8.55
C CYS A 301 16.69 -28.86 -8.71
N ILE A 302 16.38 -29.42 -9.90
CA ILE A 302 15.25 -30.32 -10.18
C ILE A 302 15.73 -31.77 -10.01
#